data_AF-A0A7C7UKK8-F1
#
_entry.id   AF-A0A7C7UKK8-F1
#
_cell.length_a   1.000
_cell.length_b   1.000
_cell.length_c   1.000
_cell.angle_alpha   90.00
_cell.angle_beta   90.00
_cell.angle_gamma   90.00
#
_symmetry.space_group_name_H-M   'P 1'
#
loop_
_entity.id
_entity.type
_entity.pdbx_description
1 polymer ?
#
loop_
_entity_poly.entity_id
_entity_poly.type
_entity_poly.pdbx_seq_one_letter_code
_entity_poly.pdbx_strand_id
1 'polypeptide(L)'
;MSLTFLCVLFLVFSPLYGQGKNGLQFADELFNRLAKGSSYFIPEVIEANQNIHGKPISVSLNTDSFQDVEITKRLFTTAGAAVEVVGNDLKIEGDLNEILKVILRDSHDMYHNNGHKVSARYNYNEKG
;
A
#
# COMPACT_ATOMS: atom_id res chain seq x y z
N MET A 1 -14.49 14.36 -44.01
CA MET A 1 -14.84 14.09 -42.60
C MET A 1 -14.66 12.61 -42.26
N SER A 2 -15.35 11.66 -42.91
CA SER A 2 -15.20 10.23 -42.60
C SER A 2 -13.82 9.64 -42.90
N LEU A 3 -13.16 10.06 -43.99
CA LEU A 3 -11.81 9.58 -44.32
C LEU A 3 -10.76 10.06 -43.29
N THR A 4 -10.87 11.32 -42.86
CA THR A 4 -10.01 11.91 -41.83
C THR A 4 -10.25 11.24 -40.47
N PHE A 5 -11.51 10.94 -40.12
CA PHE A 5 -11.86 10.17 -38.93
C PHE A 5 -11.25 8.76 -38.94
N LEU A 6 -11.35 8.05 -40.08
CA LEU A 6 -10.76 6.71 -40.24
C LEU A 6 -9.23 6.73 -40.15
N CYS A 7 -8.56 7.74 -40.70
CA CYS A 7 -7.10 7.88 -40.57
C CYS A 7 -6.66 8.08 -39.12
N VAL A 8 -7.36 8.94 -38.37
CA VAL A 8 -7.06 9.15 -36.94
C VAL A 8 -7.36 7.90 -36.12
N LEU A 9 -8.48 7.21 -36.41
CA LEU A 9 -8.83 5.94 -35.78
C LEU A 9 -7.74 4.89 -35.99
N PHE A 10 -7.25 4.75 -37.22
CA PHE A 10 -6.19 3.81 -37.55
C PHE A 10 -4.88 4.15 -36.83
N LEU A 11 -4.56 5.45 -36.70
CA LEU A 11 -3.42 5.93 -35.92
C LEU A 11 -3.55 5.54 -34.44
N VAL A 12 -4.71 5.74 -33.81
CA VAL A 12 -4.96 5.38 -32.40
C VAL A 12 -4.79 3.88 -32.17
N PHE A 13 -5.24 3.02 -33.09
CA PHE A 13 -5.08 1.57 -32.95
C PHE A 13 -3.73 1.04 -33.44
N SER A 14 -2.93 1.85 -34.13
CA SER A 14 -1.62 1.45 -34.62
C SER A 14 -0.61 1.31 -33.46
N PRO A 15 0.35 0.36 -33.56
CA PRO A 15 1.40 0.16 -32.55
C PRO A 15 2.52 1.21 -32.68
N LEU A 16 2.18 2.47 -32.99
CA LEU A 16 3.14 3.56 -33.17
C LEU A 16 3.48 4.27 -31.86
N TYR A 17 2.76 3.97 -30.77
CA TYR A 17 3.00 4.57 -29.45
C TYR A 17 3.99 3.71 -28.63
N GLY A 18 4.58 4.33 -27.59
CA GLY A 18 5.74 3.83 -26.86
C GLY A 18 5.75 2.31 -26.60
N GLN A 19 6.86 1.67 -26.96
CA GLN A 19 7.09 0.21 -26.85
C GLN A 19 6.13 -0.67 -27.68
N GLY A 20 5.55 -0.16 -28.78
CA GLY A 20 4.69 -0.95 -29.68
C GLY A 20 3.24 -1.09 -29.19
N LYS A 21 2.82 -0.22 -28.26
CA LYS A 21 1.46 -0.19 -27.71
C LYS A 21 0.56 0.62 -28.62
N ASN A 22 -0.74 0.28 -28.62
CA ASN A 22 -1.73 1.14 -29.25
C ASN A 22 -1.99 2.39 -28.37
N GLY A 23 -2.60 3.42 -28.95
CA GLY A 23 -2.85 4.70 -28.28
C GLY A 23 -3.78 4.59 -27.07
N LEU A 24 -4.67 3.59 -27.05
CA LEU A 24 -5.56 3.33 -25.90
C LEU A 24 -4.77 2.76 -24.71
N GLN A 25 -3.90 1.78 -24.96
CA GLN A 25 -3.02 1.20 -23.93
C GLN A 25 -2.04 2.24 -23.38
N PHE A 26 -1.50 3.10 -24.25
CA PHE A 26 -0.62 4.18 -23.83
C PHE A 26 -1.37 5.21 -22.98
N ALA A 27 -2.59 5.59 -23.36
CA ALA A 27 -3.43 6.50 -22.59
C ALA A 27 -3.81 5.93 -21.22
N ASP A 28 -4.15 4.64 -21.16
CA ASP A 28 -4.48 3.96 -19.90
C ASP A 28 -3.27 3.85 -18.96
N GLU A 29 -2.08 3.51 -19.49
CA GLU A 29 -0.86 3.52 -18.68
C GLU A 29 -0.48 4.92 -18.19
N LEU A 30 -0.66 5.96 -19.02
CA LEU A 30 -0.47 7.34 -18.62
C LEU A 30 -1.45 7.75 -17.53
N PHE A 31 -2.73 7.43 -17.69
CA PHE A 31 -3.76 7.72 -16.71
C PHE A 31 -3.48 7.02 -15.38
N ASN A 32 -3.13 5.73 -15.42
CA ASN A 32 -2.76 4.96 -14.23
C ASN A 32 -1.50 5.51 -13.55
N ARG A 33 -0.49 5.96 -14.31
CA ARG A 33 0.71 6.62 -13.74
C ARG A 33 0.41 8.00 -13.18
N LEU A 34 -0.43 8.80 -13.83
CA LEU A 34 -0.88 10.11 -13.34
C LEU A 34 -1.72 9.97 -12.07
N ALA A 35 -2.67 9.03 -12.05
CA ALA A 35 -3.48 8.73 -10.87
C ALA A 35 -2.60 8.23 -9.72
N LYS A 36 -1.65 7.32 -10.00
CA LYS A 36 -0.69 6.83 -9.00
C LYS A 36 0.26 7.95 -8.54
N GLY A 37 0.74 8.80 -9.43
CA GLY A 37 1.71 9.87 -9.13
C GLY A 37 1.08 11.06 -8.39
N SER A 38 -0.18 11.39 -8.69
CA SER A 38 -0.95 12.45 -8.02
C SER A 38 -1.35 12.11 -6.59
N SER A 39 -1.14 10.87 -6.15
CA SER A 39 -1.47 10.40 -4.80
C SER A 39 -0.27 9.81 -4.05
N TYR A 40 0.96 9.95 -4.58
CA TYR A 40 2.15 9.38 -3.97
C TYR A 40 2.73 10.29 -2.87
N PHE A 41 1.98 10.46 -1.79
CA PHE A 41 2.38 11.23 -0.62
C PHE A 41 3.32 10.45 0.33
N ILE A 42 3.68 9.20 0.01
CA ILE A 42 4.52 8.35 0.87
C ILE A 42 5.85 9.02 1.25
N PRO A 43 6.61 9.67 0.34
CA PRO A 43 7.85 10.35 0.71
C PRO A 43 7.63 11.49 1.71
N GLU A 44 6.61 12.31 1.49
CA GLU A 44 6.24 13.43 2.37
C GLU A 44 5.82 12.92 3.76
N VAL A 45 5.09 11.81 3.82
CA VAL A 45 4.66 11.19 5.09
C VAL A 45 5.83 10.51 5.81
N ILE A 46 6.81 9.95 5.08
CA ILE A 46 8.06 9.44 5.68
C ILE A 46 8.83 10.58 6.35
N GLU A 47 8.98 11.72 5.68
CA GLU A 47 9.62 12.91 6.22
C GLU A 47 8.85 13.45 7.43
N ALA A 48 7.52 13.53 7.35
CA ALA A 48 6.67 13.90 8.48
C ALA A 48 6.82 12.94 9.67
N ASN A 49 6.94 11.64 9.42
CA ASN A 49 7.13 10.62 10.46
C ASN A 49 8.50 10.74 11.16
N GLN A 50 9.55 11.21 10.47
CA GLN A 50 10.82 11.54 11.12
C GLN A 50 10.63 12.66 12.16
N ASN A 51 9.73 13.61 11.95
CA ASN A 51 9.45 14.63 12.95
C ASN A 51 8.68 14.12 14.19
N ILE A 52 8.19 12.87 14.15
CA ILE A 52 7.43 12.23 15.23
C ILE A 52 8.33 11.17 15.90
N HIS A 53 9.52 11.53 16.37
CA HIS A 53 10.39 10.59 17.10
C HIS A 53 9.93 10.40 18.56
N GLY A 54 9.91 9.14 19.04
CA GLY A 54 9.80 8.85 20.47
C GLY A 54 8.44 9.15 21.10
N LYS A 55 7.34 9.01 20.34
CA LYS A 55 5.99 9.16 20.91
C LYS A 55 5.45 7.78 21.31
N PRO A 56 5.56 7.39 22.59
CA PRO A 56 4.93 6.17 23.05
C PRO A 56 3.41 6.33 22.93
N ILE A 57 2.77 5.33 22.35
CA ILE A 57 1.31 5.20 22.32
C ILE A 57 0.91 3.98 23.13
N SER A 58 -0.22 4.09 23.81
CA SER A 58 -0.91 2.99 24.48
C SER A 58 -2.34 2.97 23.97
N VAL A 59 -2.70 1.91 23.24
CA VAL A 59 -4.02 1.75 22.63
C VAL A 59 -4.64 0.45 23.13
N SER A 60 -5.88 0.53 23.59
CA SER A 60 -6.69 -0.64 23.92
C SER A 60 -7.69 -0.88 22.80
N LEU A 61 -7.67 -2.08 22.22
CA LEU A 61 -8.55 -2.53 21.15
C LEU A 61 -9.35 -3.73 21.63
N ASN A 62 -10.68 -3.67 21.48
CA ASN A 62 -11.55 -4.81 21.67
C ASN A 62 -11.88 -5.40 20.29
N THR A 63 -11.72 -6.72 20.13
CA THR A 63 -12.00 -7.41 18.87
C THR A 63 -13.13 -8.41 19.04
N ASP A 64 -13.97 -8.54 18.01
CA ASP A 64 -15.17 -9.39 18.03
C ASP A 64 -14.83 -10.89 17.94
N SER A 65 -13.68 -11.25 17.34
CA SER A 65 -13.25 -12.64 17.11
C SER A 65 -11.84 -12.90 17.61
N PHE A 66 -11.60 -14.10 18.14
CA PHE A 66 -10.27 -14.59 18.53
C PHE A 66 -9.27 -14.64 17.36
N GLN A 67 -9.74 -14.80 16.12
CA GLN A 67 -8.87 -14.75 14.94
C GLN A 67 -8.32 -13.35 14.70
N ASP A 68 -9.13 -12.32 14.93
CA ASP A 68 -8.72 -10.93 14.79
C ASP A 68 -7.71 -10.55 15.89
N VAL A 69 -7.84 -11.15 17.08
CA VAL A 69 -6.86 -11.00 18.16
C VAL A 69 -5.47 -11.45 17.70
N GLU A 70 -5.38 -12.65 17.12
CA GLU A 70 -4.10 -13.23 16.70
C GLU A 70 -3.46 -12.44 15.54
N ILE A 71 -4.28 -12.01 14.57
CA ILE A 71 -3.84 -11.18 13.45
C ILE A 71 -3.31 -9.84 13.97
N THR A 72 -4.11 -9.16 14.79
CA THR A 72 -3.76 -7.84 15.35
C THR A 72 -2.48 -7.94 16.17
N LYS A 73 -2.36 -8.94 17.04
CA LYS A 73 -1.14 -9.22 17.79
C LYS A 73 0.07 -9.35 16.88
N ARG A 74 -0.03 -10.13 15.79
CA ARG A 74 1.08 -10.35 14.87
C ARG A 74 1.49 -9.07 14.14
N LEU A 75 0.53 -8.27 13.67
CA LEU A 75 0.79 -6.99 13.01
C LEU A 75 1.60 -6.05 13.92
N PHE A 76 1.11 -5.83 15.14
CA PHE A 76 1.75 -4.91 16.08
C PHE A 76 3.07 -5.44 16.64
N THR A 77 3.20 -6.76 16.87
CA THR A 77 4.48 -7.37 17.28
C THR A 77 5.54 -7.25 16.17
N THR A 78 5.15 -7.43 14.90
CA THR A 78 6.07 -7.25 13.75
C THR A 78 6.52 -5.80 13.61
N ALA A 79 5.67 -4.86 14.02
CA ALA A 79 5.99 -3.44 14.10
C ALA A 79 6.84 -3.04 15.31
N GLY A 80 7.21 -3.99 16.18
CA GLY A 80 8.02 -3.74 17.38
C GLY A 80 7.23 -3.22 18.59
N ALA A 81 5.90 -3.23 18.53
CA ALA A 81 5.05 -2.88 19.67
C ALA A 81 4.86 -4.09 20.61
N ALA A 82 4.81 -3.82 21.91
CA ALA A 82 4.39 -4.77 22.92
C ALA A 82 2.87 -4.94 22.86
N VAL A 83 2.41 -6.18 22.80
CA VAL A 83 0.97 -6.50 22.76
C VAL A 83 0.62 -7.47 23.87
N GLU A 84 -0.21 -7.02 24.80
CA GLU A 84 -0.82 -7.86 25.83
C GLU A 84 -2.22 -8.25 25.37
N VAL A 85 -2.56 -9.53 25.52
CA VAL A 85 -3.87 -10.08 25.15
C VAL A 85 -4.57 -10.53 26.42
N VAL A 86 -5.76 -10.01 26.67
CA VAL A 86 -6.62 -10.39 27.79
C VAL A 86 -7.99 -10.78 27.22
N GLY A 87 -8.15 -12.07 26.89
CA GLY A 87 -9.37 -12.55 26.23
C GLY A 87 -9.52 -11.98 24.82
N ASN A 88 -10.54 -11.15 24.61
CA ASN A 88 -10.81 -10.42 23.35
C ASN A 88 -10.25 -8.99 23.36
N ASP A 89 -9.64 -8.55 24.46
CA ASP A 89 -9.01 -7.25 24.58
C ASP A 89 -7.51 -7.34 24.27
N LEU A 90 -7.04 -6.41 23.45
CA LEU A 90 -5.63 -6.20 23.11
C LEU A 90 -5.19 -4.85 23.69
N LYS A 91 -4.15 -4.87 24.51
CA LYS A 91 -3.45 -3.66 24.92
C LYS A 91 -2.13 -3.59 24.16
N ILE A 92 -1.99 -2.55 23.35
CA ILE A 92 -0.82 -2.35 22.49
C ILE A 92 -0.07 -1.13 23.00
N GLU A 93 1.21 -1.34 23.30
CA GLU A 93 2.14 -0.30 23.73
C GLU A 93 3.36 -0.28 22.82
N GLY A 94 3.71 0.88 22.27
CA GLY A 94 4.85 0.97 21.37
C GLY A 94 5.16 2.39 20.91
N ASP A 95 6.26 2.55 20.17
CA ASP A 95 6.58 3.83 19.55
C ASP A 95 5.77 4.00 18.26
N LEU A 96 4.97 5.07 18.22
CA LEU A 96 4.19 5.42 17.03
C LEU A 96 5.06 5.55 15.78
N ASN A 97 6.29 6.06 15.91
CA ASN A 97 7.22 6.22 14.81
C ASN A 97 7.56 4.87 14.16
N GLU A 98 7.92 3.88 14.98
CA GLU A 98 8.30 2.55 14.53
C GLU A 98 7.12 1.82 13.87
N ILE A 99 5.92 1.97 14.45
CA ILE A 99 4.69 1.44 13.87
C ILE A 99 4.42 2.08 12.50
N LEU A 100 4.47 3.40 12.40
CA LEU A 100 4.26 4.13 11.15
C LEU A 100 5.34 3.83 10.11
N LYS A 101 6.60 3.63 10.50
CA LYS A 101 7.68 3.22 9.59
C LYS A 101 7.36 1.90 8.90
N VAL A 102 6.84 0.92 9.65
CA VAL A 102 6.46 -0.37 9.09
C VAL A 102 5.26 -0.23 8.14
N ILE A 103 4.24 0.55 8.52
CA ILE A 103 3.07 0.82 7.68
C ILE A 103 3.47 1.53 6.37
N LEU A 104 4.36 2.52 6.44
CA LEU A 104 4.85 3.24 5.27
C LEU A 104 5.68 2.34 4.36
N ARG A 105 6.48 1.44 4.93
CA ARG A 105 7.22 0.43 4.15
C ARG A 105 6.27 -0.54 3.44
N ASP A 106 5.21 -1.00 4.10
CA ASP A 106 4.22 -1.88 3.47
C ASP A 106 3.44 -1.16 2.38
N SER A 107 3.05 0.09 2.62
CA SER A 107 2.38 0.95 1.64
C SER A 107 3.27 1.19 0.42
N HIS A 108 4.56 1.44 0.63
CA HIS A 108 5.55 1.60 -0.43
C HIS A 108 5.71 0.32 -1.26
N ASP A 109 5.84 -0.84 -0.59
CA ASP A 109 5.97 -2.12 -1.26
C ASP A 109 4.69 -2.46 -2.05
N MET A 110 3.50 -2.22 -1.48
CA MET A 110 2.23 -2.43 -2.19
C MET A 110 2.05 -1.50 -3.39
N TYR A 111 2.41 -0.23 -3.26
CA TYR A 111 2.34 0.73 -4.36
C TYR A 111 3.19 0.31 -5.57
N HIS A 112 4.34 -0.32 -5.30
CA HIS A 112 5.22 -0.89 -6.33
C HIS A 112 4.84 -2.33 -6.74
N ASN A 113 3.63 -2.79 -6.42
CA ASN A 113 3.14 -4.15 -6.68
C ASN A 113 4.01 -5.27 -6.07
N ASN A 114 4.78 -4.99 -5.02
CA ASN A 114 5.60 -5.97 -4.31
C ASN A 114 4.82 -6.65 -3.17
N GLY A 115 3.58 -7.08 -3.43
CA GLY A 115 2.69 -7.66 -2.41
C GLY A 115 3.29 -8.88 -1.72
N HIS A 116 4.03 -9.71 -2.45
CA HIS A 116 4.73 -10.88 -1.90
C HIS A 116 5.69 -10.53 -0.76
N LYS A 117 6.32 -9.35 -0.77
CA LYS A 117 7.21 -8.90 0.32
C LYS A 117 6.42 -8.59 1.59
N VAL A 118 5.21 -8.04 1.45
CA VAL A 118 4.31 -7.75 2.56
C VAL A 118 3.76 -9.07 3.12
N SER A 119 3.26 -9.95 2.25
CA SER A 119 2.78 -11.29 2.63
C SER A 119 3.83 -12.10 3.40
N ALA A 120 5.07 -12.10 2.92
CA ALA A 120 6.20 -12.76 3.58
C ALA A 120 6.52 -12.18 4.97
N ARG A 121 6.41 -10.86 5.16
CA ARG A 121 6.68 -10.22 6.46
C ARG A 121 5.70 -10.63 7.55
N TYR A 122 4.44 -10.84 7.20
CA TYR A 122 3.39 -11.18 8.15
C TYR A 122 3.08 -12.68 8.24
N ASN A 123 3.83 -13.51 7.48
CA ASN A 123 3.52 -14.93 7.28
C ASN A 123 2.03 -15.13 6.89
N TYR A 124 1.52 -14.22 6.08
CA TYR A 124 0.23 -14.38 5.44
C TYR A 124 0.49 -15.20 4.18
N ASN A 125 0.07 -16.46 4.19
CA ASN A 125 -0.09 -17.17 2.93
C ASN A 125 -1.10 -16.37 2.12
N GLU A 126 -0.68 -15.92 0.93
CA GLU A 126 -1.60 -15.63 -0.17
C GLU A 126 -2.34 -16.96 -0.41
N LYS A 127 -3.43 -17.18 0.32
CA LYS A 127 -4.27 -18.34 0.12
C LYS A 127 -4.88 -18.19 -1.26
N GLY A 128 -4.38 -19.03 -2.17
CA GLY A 128 -5.03 -19.69 -3.31
C GLY A 128 -6.19 -18.96 -3.97
#